data_AF-A0A2V9IS66-F1
#
_entry.id   AF-A0A2V9IS66-F1
#
_cell.length_a   1.000
_cell.length_b   1.000
_cell.length_c   1.000
_cell.angle_alpha   90.00
_cell.angle_beta   90.00
_cell.angle_gamma   90.00
#
_symmetry.space_group_name_H-M   'P 1'
#
loop_
_entity.id
_entity.type
_entity.pdbx_description
1 polymer ?
#
loop_
_entity_poly.entity_id
_entity_poly.type
_entity_poly.pdbx_seq_one_letter_code
_entity_poly.pdbx_strand_id
1 'polypeptide(L)'
;MDNGSISKSAKKRIVILGGGFGGVYAALHLERLLAREPEVEICLVSRDNFFLFTPMLHEIAASDLEITNIVNPLRKLLRRVKVFVGEVERIDLPNKRVAISHGHHNEDNHSHRLEYDHLVLALGSITKFFNLPGLAEQALAMKSLPDAIQLRARIIRSLEEANSECSLGDRQSLLTFVVAGGGFAGVETVAALND
;
A
#
# COMPACT_ATOMS: atom_id res chain seq x y z
N MET A 1 42.25 8.03 37.20
CA MET A 1 41.70 6.96 36.35
C MET A 1 40.39 6.53 36.97
N ASP A 2 39.27 7.01 36.42
CA ASP A 2 37.99 6.29 36.35
C ASP A 2 37.05 7.16 35.50
N ASN A 3 37.03 6.94 34.18
CA ASN A 3 36.10 7.63 33.28
C ASN A 3 34.90 6.72 33.12
N GLY A 4 33.90 6.92 33.98
CA GLY A 4 32.65 6.18 33.98
C GLY A 4 32.04 6.13 32.59
N SER A 5 31.97 4.93 32.02
CA SER A 5 31.26 4.66 30.79
C SER A 5 29.77 4.95 31.00
N ILE A 6 29.31 6.09 30.50
CA ILE A 6 27.89 6.38 30.37
C ILE A 6 27.33 5.33 29.39
N SER A 7 26.74 4.28 29.95
CA SER A 7 25.93 3.33 29.20
C SER A 7 24.84 4.13 28.48
N LYS A 8 25.00 4.32 27.17
CA LYS A 8 23.91 4.79 26.29
C LYS A 8 22.78 3.78 26.44
N SER A 9 21.76 4.12 27.23
CA SER A 9 20.51 3.38 27.31
C SER A 9 20.04 3.08 25.88
N ALA A 10 19.93 1.79 25.53
CA ALA A 10 19.47 1.40 24.21
C ALA A 10 18.00 1.79 24.12
N LYS A 11 17.66 2.70 23.19
CA LYS A 11 16.28 3.11 22.96
C LYS A 11 15.39 1.89 22.71
N LYS A 12 14.21 1.86 23.32
CA LYS A 12 13.17 0.86 23.03
C LYS A 12 12.65 1.08 21.61
N ARG A 13 12.57 0.01 20.82
CA ARG A 13 12.23 0.05 19.39
C ARG A 13 10.84 -0.52 19.15
N ILE A 14 9.96 0.30 18.58
CA ILE A 14 8.65 -0.13 18.07
C ILE A 14 8.72 -0.14 16.55
N VAL A 15 8.57 -1.31 15.95
CA VAL A 15 8.52 -1.46 14.49
C VAL A 15 7.08 -1.72 14.05
N ILE A 16 6.59 -0.92 13.11
CA ILE A 16 5.26 -1.03 12.51
C ILE A 16 5.45 -1.47 11.06
N LEU A 17 4.85 -2.60 10.66
CA LEU A 17 4.95 -3.13 9.31
C LEU A 17 3.66 -2.84 8.56
N GLY A 18 3.72 -1.94 7.58
CA GLY A 18 2.61 -1.54 6.69
C GLY A 18 2.21 -0.07 6.85
N GLY A 19 2.17 0.67 5.73
CA GLY A 19 1.74 2.07 5.66
C GLY A 19 0.26 2.29 5.34
N GLY A 20 -0.59 1.27 5.50
CA GLY A 20 -2.04 1.39 5.32
C GLY A 20 -2.74 1.95 6.57
N PHE A 21 -4.08 1.85 6.62
CA PHE A 21 -4.89 2.36 7.74
C PHE A 21 -4.38 1.90 9.11
N GLY A 22 -4.25 0.58 9.34
CA GLY A 22 -3.83 0.07 10.64
C GLY A 22 -2.48 0.61 11.11
N GLY A 23 -1.49 0.64 10.21
CA GLY A 23 -0.13 1.06 10.57
C GLY A 23 0.00 2.57 10.75
N VAL A 24 -0.62 3.36 9.88
CA VAL A 24 -0.58 4.84 9.97
C VAL A 24 -1.32 5.33 11.21
N TYR A 25 -2.51 4.80 11.50
CA TYR A 25 -3.26 5.22 12.69
C TYR A 25 -2.60 4.73 13.99
N ALA A 26 -1.98 3.54 13.98
CA ALA A 26 -1.15 3.09 15.10
C ALA A 26 0.05 4.02 15.30
N ALA A 27 0.76 4.38 14.23
CA ALA A 27 1.90 5.28 14.28
C ALA A 27 1.51 6.68 14.80
N LEU A 28 0.41 7.26 14.31
CA LEU A 28 -0.12 8.54 14.78
C LEU A 28 -0.49 8.50 16.26
N HIS A 29 -1.09 7.40 16.72
CA HIS A 29 -1.47 7.23 18.12
C HIS A 29 -0.22 7.12 19.01
N LEU A 30 0.73 6.25 18.65
CA LEU A 30 1.97 6.05 19.39
C LEU A 30 2.85 7.31 19.41
N GLU A 31 2.94 8.04 18.30
CA GLU A 31 3.63 9.32 18.22
C GLU A 31 3.10 10.34 19.24
N ARG A 32 1.78 10.42 19.41
CA ARG A 32 1.16 11.31 20.41
C ARG A 32 1.36 10.81 21.82
N LEU A 33 1.13 9.52 22.04
CA LEU A 33 1.21 8.88 23.36
C LEU A 33 2.61 8.96 23.95
N LEU A 34 3.64 8.75 23.12
CA LEU A 34 5.04 8.64 23.51
C LEU A 34 5.86 9.90 23.18
N ALA A 35 5.18 11.02 22.93
CA ALA A 35 5.81 12.28 22.49
C ALA A 35 6.86 12.83 23.47
N ARG A 36 6.82 12.43 24.75
CA ARG A 36 7.73 12.86 25.82
C ARG A 36 8.71 11.76 26.26
N GLU A 37 8.75 10.64 25.55
CA GLU A 37 9.61 9.49 25.87
C GLU A 37 10.82 9.45 24.91
N PRO A 38 11.95 10.13 25.23
CA PRO A 38 13.11 10.21 24.34
C PRO A 38 13.82 8.87 24.12
N GLU A 39 13.57 7.92 25.01
CA GLU A 39 14.11 6.57 25.00
C GLU A 39 13.29 5.60 24.12
N VAL A 40 12.29 6.08 23.36
CA VAL A 40 11.53 5.26 22.41
C VAL A 40 11.77 5.72 20.98
N GLU A 41 12.03 4.77 20.08
CA GLU A 41 12.10 4.97 18.65
C GLU A 41 10.97 4.19 17.96
N ILE A 42 10.19 4.88 17.14
CA ILE A 42 9.13 4.27 16.32
C ILE A 42 9.60 4.28 14.87
N CYS A 43 9.57 3.11 14.22
CA CYS A 43 9.86 2.96 12.80
C CYS A 43 8.66 2.34 12.09
N LEU A 44 8.14 2.99 11.05
CA LEU A 44 7.15 2.43 10.14
C LEU A 44 7.83 2.01 8.85
N VAL A 45 7.63 0.75 8.47
CA VAL A 45 8.12 0.15 7.23
C VAL A 45 6.96 0.03 6.26
N SER A 46 7.10 0.52 5.04
CA SER A 46 6.06 0.43 4.01
C SER A 46 6.68 0.32 2.63
N ARG A 47 6.04 -0.43 1.72
CA ARG A 47 6.47 -0.48 0.31
C ARG A 47 6.32 0.88 -0.36
N ASP A 48 5.22 1.57 -0.06
CA ASP A 48 4.93 2.90 -0.57
C ASP A 48 5.37 3.98 0.40
N ASN A 49 5.79 5.14 -0.12
CA ASN A 49 6.13 6.31 0.68
C ASN A 49 4.91 7.19 1.06
N PHE A 50 3.71 6.74 0.71
CA PHE A 50 2.44 7.42 0.97
C PHE A 50 1.41 6.48 1.61
N PHE A 51 0.48 7.07 2.35
CA PHE A 51 -0.77 6.45 2.76
C PHE A 51 -1.78 6.59 1.62
N LEU A 52 -2.47 5.50 1.29
CA LEU A 52 -3.54 5.46 0.30
C LEU A 52 -4.90 5.35 0.99
N PHE A 53 -5.80 6.32 0.76
CA PHE A 53 -7.18 6.25 1.21
C PHE A 53 -7.98 5.36 0.25
N THR A 54 -7.85 4.04 0.44
CA THR A 54 -8.45 3.01 -0.42
C THR A 54 -9.97 3.12 -0.63
N PRO A 55 -10.78 3.69 0.28
CA PRO A 55 -12.22 3.85 0.02
C PRO A 55 -12.55 4.73 -1.19
N MET A 56 -11.66 5.63 -1.62
CA MET A 56 -11.88 6.54 -2.76
C MET A 56 -11.15 6.07 -4.03
N LEU A 57 -10.77 4.79 -4.10
CA LEU A 57 -10.04 4.26 -5.26
C LEU A 57 -10.89 4.20 -6.53
N HIS A 58 -12.21 3.97 -6.40
CA HIS A 58 -13.13 3.91 -7.52
C HIS A 58 -13.23 5.26 -8.25
N GLU A 59 -13.21 6.37 -7.50
CA GLU A 59 -13.18 7.75 -8.04
C GLU A 59 -11.96 8.00 -8.95
N ILE A 60 -10.82 7.38 -8.66
CA ILE A 60 -9.63 7.47 -9.51
C ILE A 60 -9.81 6.65 -10.80
N ALA A 61 -10.48 5.50 -10.71
CA ALA A 61 -10.77 4.66 -11.87
C ALA A 61 -11.77 5.34 -12.83
N ALA A 62 -12.74 6.08 -12.28
CA ALA A 62 -13.69 6.89 -13.04
C ALA A 62 -13.11 8.23 -13.53
N SER A 63 -12.03 8.72 -12.92
CA SER A 63 -11.42 10.05 -13.15
C SER A 63 -12.15 11.22 -12.50
N ASP A 64 -13.03 10.97 -11.55
CA ASP A 64 -13.73 12.01 -10.79
C ASP A 64 -12.82 12.70 -9.77
N LEU A 65 -11.76 12.01 -9.34
CA LEU A 65 -10.74 12.56 -8.44
C LEU A 65 -9.32 12.45 -9.02
N GLU A 66 -8.46 13.40 -8.62
CA GLU A 66 -7.03 13.26 -8.85
C GLU A 66 -6.39 12.37 -7.79
N ILE A 67 -5.32 11.68 -8.18
CA ILE A 67 -4.53 10.80 -7.32
C ILE A 67 -4.10 11.52 -6.03
N THR A 68 -3.69 12.78 -6.17
CA THR A 68 -3.20 13.64 -5.09
C THR A 68 -4.25 13.89 -4.01
N ASN A 69 -5.55 13.72 -4.31
CA ASN A 69 -6.63 13.85 -3.34
C ASN A 69 -6.73 12.65 -2.39
N ILE A 70 -6.26 11.46 -2.81
CA ILE A 70 -6.43 10.21 -2.03
C ILE A 70 -5.11 9.65 -1.49
N VAL A 71 -3.98 10.28 -1.80
CA VAL A 71 -2.66 9.89 -1.27
C VAL A 71 -2.10 10.94 -0.33
N ASN A 72 -1.44 10.51 0.74
CA ASN A 72 -0.79 11.39 1.70
C ASN A 72 0.63 10.92 1.99
N PRO A 73 1.67 11.73 1.74
CA PRO A 73 3.06 11.33 2.03
C PRO A 73 3.24 10.94 3.50
N LEU A 74 3.76 9.74 3.78
CA LEU A 74 3.90 9.22 5.14
C LEU A 74 4.77 10.12 6.02
N ARG A 75 5.84 10.69 5.45
CA ARG A 75 6.75 11.62 6.13
C ARG A 75 6.09 12.95 6.50
N LYS A 76 5.02 13.33 5.81
CA LYS A 76 4.23 14.54 6.12
C LYS A 76 3.23 14.26 7.25
N LEU A 77 2.62 13.06 7.23
CA LEU A 77 1.68 12.60 8.26
C LEU A 77 2.37 12.30 9.60
N LEU A 78 3.55 11.69 9.55
CA LEU A 78 4.26 11.17 10.71
C LEU A 78 5.54 11.97 10.94
N ARG A 79 5.54 12.87 11.92
CA ARG A 79 6.64 13.83 12.11
C ARG A 79 7.74 13.30 13.04
N ARG A 80 7.38 12.41 13.96
CA ARG A 80 8.29 11.80 14.95
C ARG A 80 8.52 10.30 14.75
N VAL A 81 7.94 9.73 13.69
CA VAL A 81 8.13 8.32 13.32
C VAL A 81 9.11 8.24 12.17
N LYS A 82 10.12 7.37 12.30
CA LYS A 82 11.02 7.07 11.18
C LYS A 82 10.25 6.28 10.13
N VAL A 83 10.23 6.76 8.90
CA VAL A 83 9.64 6.04 7.76
C VAL A 83 10.75 5.37 6.96
N PHE A 84 10.70 4.04 6.89
CA PHE A 84 11.54 3.20 6.04
C PHE A 84 10.70 2.73 4.84
N VAL A 85 11.12 3.09 3.63
CA VAL A 85 10.45 2.65 2.41
C VAL A 85 11.16 1.40 1.92
N GLY A 86 10.46 0.28 1.86
CA GLY A 86 11.03 -1.02 1.52
C GLY A 86 10.04 -2.17 1.68
N GLU A 87 10.42 -3.33 1.18
CA GLU A 87 9.62 -4.54 1.22
C GLU A 87 10.02 -5.43 2.40
N VAL A 88 9.04 -5.89 3.17
CA VAL A 88 9.27 -6.84 4.27
C VAL A 88 9.38 -8.24 3.68
N GLU A 89 10.56 -8.84 3.79
CA GLU A 89 10.83 -10.17 3.22
C GLU A 89 10.64 -11.29 4.25
N ARG A 90 11.01 -11.03 5.52
CA ARG A 90 10.95 -12.04 6.57
C ARG A 90 10.75 -11.42 7.95
N ILE A 91 9.92 -12.07 8.76
CA ILE A 91 9.71 -11.75 10.17
C ILE A 91 10.27 -12.91 11.01
N ASP A 92 11.32 -12.63 11.78
CA ASP A 92 11.94 -13.57 12.71
C ASP A 92 11.49 -13.23 14.14
N LEU A 93 10.42 -13.89 14.59
CA LEU A 93 9.85 -13.68 15.92
C LEU A 93 10.79 -14.15 17.05
N PRO A 94 11.43 -15.33 16.98
CA PRO A 94 12.35 -15.77 18.03
C PRO A 94 13.51 -14.81 18.29
N ASN A 95 14.09 -14.25 17.22
CA ASN A 95 15.22 -13.32 17.34
C ASN A 95 14.78 -11.85 17.44
N LYS A 96 13.48 -11.55 17.35
CA LYS A 96 12.91 -10.20 17.32
C LYS A 96 13.49 -9.29 16.23
N ARG A 97 13.54 -9.80 14.99
CA ARG A 97 14.08 -9.07 13.84
C ARG A 97 13.18 -9.16 12.62
N VAL A 98 13.25 -8.15 11.76
CA VAL A 98 12.59 -8.10 10.45
C VAL A 98 13.65 -7.86 9.38
N ALA A 99 13.64 -8.68 8.34
CA ALA A 99 14.43 -8.47 7.13
C ALA A 99 13.62 -7.65 6.13
N ILE A 100 14.25 -6.61 5.59
CA ILE A 100 13.63 -5.64 4.69
C ILE A 100 14.58 -5.41 3.53
N SER A 101 14.06 -5.32 2.31
CA SER A 101 14.81 -4.89 1.14
C SER A 101 14.37 -3.51 0.67
N HIS A 102 15.31 -2.75 0.12
CA HIS A 102 15.02 -1.50 -0.59
C HIS A 102 16.07 -1.27 -1.69
N GLY A 103 15.73 -0.38 -2.63
CA GLY A 103 16.48 -0.16 -3.86
C GLY A 103 15.57 -0.35 -5.06
N HIS A 104 15.69 0.55 -6.05
CA HIS A 104 15.09 0.33 -7.35
C HIS A 104 16.13 -0.40 -8.20
N HIS A 105 15.74 -1.52 -8.81
CA HIS A 105 16.53 -2.40 -9.71
C HIS A 105 17.19 -3.63 -9.06
N ASN A 106 17.10 -4.74 -9.79
CA ASN A 106 17.58 -6.09 -9.44
C ASN A 106 19.09 -6.17 -9.13
N GLU A 107 19.85 -5.10 -9.36
CA GLU A 107 21.31 -5.04 -9.15
C GLU A 107 21.69 -4.41 -7.79
N ASP A 108 20.79 -3.64 -7.16
CA ASP A 108 21.04 -2.89 -5.91
C ASP A 108 20.05 -3.27 -4.80
N ASN A 109 19.66 -4.54 -4.69
CA ASN A 109 18.72 -4.96 -3.66
C ASN A 109 19.42 -4.97 -2.28
N HIS A 110 19.33 -3.87 -1.54
CA HIS A 110 19.98 -3.69 -0.26
C HIS A 110 19.12 -4.32 0.84
N SER A 111 19.62 -5.39 1.46
CA SER A 111 18.97 -6.02 2.61
C SER A 111 19.34 -5.33 3.92
N HIS A 112 18.33 -5.01 4.72
CA HIS A 112 18.43 -4.43 6.05
C HIS A 112 17.78 -5.35 7.06
N ARG A 113 18.32 -5.32 8.28
CA ARG A 113 17.72 -5.99 9.44
C ARG A 113 17.32 -4.94 10.45
N LEU A 114 16.03 -4.89 10.79
CA LEU A 114 15.53 -4.08 11.89
C LEU A 114 15.21 -4.99 13.06
N GLU A 115 15.82 -4.72 14.21
CA GLU A 115 15.43 -5.37 15.45
C GLU A 115 14.35 -4.54 16.14
N TYR A 116 13.53 -5.19 16.96
CA TYR A 116 12.43 -4.56 17.67
C TYR A 116 12.27 -5.09 19.08
N ASP A 117 11.71 -4.27 19.96
CA ASP A 117 11.18 -4.69 21.25
C ASP A 117 9.68 -4.99 21.15
N HIS A 118 8.98 -4.20 20.34
CA HIS A 118 7.57 -4.39 20.00
C HIS A 118 7.36 -4.33 18.49
N LEU A 119 6.51 -5.23 17.98
CA LEU A 119 6.16 -5.33 16.57
C LEU A 119 4.66 -5.14 16.37
N VAL A 120 4.28 -4.25 15.46
CA VAL A 120 2.90 -4.06 15.01
C VAL A 120 2.78 -4.59 13.58
N LEU A 121 1.96 -5.62 13.39
CA LEU A 121 1.69 -6.21 12.08
C LEU A 121 0.46 -5.54 11.46
N ALA A 122 0.69 -4.68 10.46
CA ALA A 122 -0.35 -3.94 9.74
C ALA A 122 -0.17 -4.01 8.21
N LEU A 123 0.34 -5.15 7.71
CA LEU A 123 0.71 -5.38 6.31
C LEU A 123 -0.49 -5.41 5.34
N GLY A 124 -1.71 -5.39 5.85
CA GLY A 124 -2.92 -5.43 5.05
C GLY A 124 -3.19 -6.83 4.49
N SER A 125 -3.74 -6.87 3.28
CA SER A 125 -4.07 -8.11 2.57
C SER A 125 -3.83 -7.94 1.07
N ILE A 126 -3.80 -9.06 0.34
CA ILE A 126 -3.69 -9.09 -1.12
C ILE A 126 -5.03 -9.46 -1.76
N THR A 127 -5.15 -9.29 -3.09
CA THR A 127 -6.32 -9.77 -3.84
C THR A 127 -6.27 -11.30 -3.91
N LYS A 128 -7.40 -11.96 -3.64
CA LYS A 128 -7.50 -13.42 -3.70
C LYS A 128 -8.22 -13.82 -4.98
N PHE A 129 -7.51 -14.48 -5.88
CA PHE A 129 -8.06 -15.00 -7.14
C PHE A 129 -8.63 -16.42 -7.05
N PHE A 130 -8.69 -16.98 -5.83
CA PHE A 130 -9.26 -18.31 -5.53
C PHE A 130 -8.70 -19.48 -6.37
N ASN A 131 -7.48 -19.33 -6.91
CA ASN A 131 -6.84 -20.29 -7.81
C ASN A 131 -7.70 -20.62 -9.04
N LEU A 132 -8.55 -19.69 -9.48
CA LEU A 132 -9.30 -19.82 -10.71
C LEU A 132 -8.34 -19.64 -11.90
N PRO A 133 -8.20 -20.64 -12.79
CA PRO A 133 -7.25 -20.58 -13.90
C PRO A 133 -7.50 -19.36 -14.79
N GLY A 134 -6.45 -18.60 -15.09
CA GLY A 134 -6.51 -17.44 -15.98
C GLY A 134 -7.04 -16.15 -15.33
N LEU A 135 -7.61 -16.20 -14.13
CA LEU A 135 -8.26 -15.03 -13.53
C LEU A 135 -7.25 -13.95 -13.14
N ALA A 136 -6.09 -14.32 -12.59
CA ALA A 136 -5.07 -13.34 -12.18
C ALA A 136 -4.40 -12.66 -13.38
N GLU A 137 -4.36 -13.34 -14.52
CA GLU A 137 -3.76 -12.88 -15.77
C GLU A 137 -4.71 -12.00 -16.59
N GLN A 138 -6.03 -12.20 -16.44
CA GLN A 138 -7.04 -11.53 -17.27
C GLN A 138 -7.86 -10.47 -16.51
N ALA A 139 -8.02 -10.60 -15.20
CA ALA A 139 -8.79 -9.65 -14.41
C ALA A 139 -7.92 -8.50 -13.88
N LEU A 140 -8.54 -7.33 -13.77
CA LEU A 140 -7.96 -6.20 -13.06
C LEU A 140 -8.41 -6.25 -11.60
N ALA A 141 -7.45 -6.14 -10.68
CA ALA A 141 -7.76 -5.91 -9.28
C ALA A 141 -8.28 -4.47 -9.06
N MET A 142 -8.76 -4.17 -7.86
CA MET A 142 -9.14 -2.82 -7.45
C MET A 142 -8.73 -2.59 -5.99
N LYS A 143 -7.41 -2.61 -5.74
CA LYS A 143 -6.83 -2.58 -4.39
C LYS A 143 -5.68 -1.60 -4.22
N SER A 144 -5.01 -1.26 -5.32
CA SER A 144 -3.87 -0.36 -5.36
C SER A 144 -4.14 0.84 -6.26
N LEU A 145 -3.33 1.89 -6.14
CA LEU A 145 -3.37 3.02 -7.05
C LEU A 145 -3.04 2.62 -8.50
N PRO A 146 -1.99 1.79 -8.78
CA PRO A 146 -1.78 1.21 -10.09
C PRO A 146 -3.01 0.49 -10.66
N ASP A 147 -3.74 -0.25 -9.83
CA ASP A 147 -4.95 -0.97 -10.25
C ASP A 147 -6.00 0.00 -10.82
N ALA A 148 -6.27 1.10 -10.09
CA ALA A 148 -7.24 2.13 -10.51
C ALA A 148 -6.86 2.77 -11.84
N ILE A 149 -5.57 3.11 -11.98
CA ILE A 149 -5.02 3.73 -13.19
C ILE A 149 -5.12 2.76 -14.38
N GLN A 150 -4.80 1.48 -14.18
CA GLN A 150 -4.90 0.45 -15.20
C GLN A 150 -6.35 0.21 -15.63
N LEU A 151 -7.29 0.16 -14.68
CA LEU A 151 -8.71 0.03 -14.96
C LEU A 151 -9.19 1.17 -15.84
N ARG A 152 -8.93 2.42 -15.43
CA ARG A 152 -9.25 3.62 -16.21
C ARG A 152 -8.69 3.55 -17.63
N ALA A 153 -7.39 3.26 -17.76
CA ALA A 153 -6.73 3.18 -19.06
C ALA A 153 -7.35 2.10 -19.94
N ARG A 154 -7.73 0.95 -19.37
CA ARG A 154 -8.39 -0.14 -20.10
C ARG A 154 -9.77 0.26 -20.59
N ILE A 155 -10.56 0.95 -19.77
CA ILE A 155 -11.89 1.43 -20.14
C ILE A 155 -11.79 2.45 -21.28
N ILE A 156 -10.98 3.49 -21.14
CA ILE A 156 -10.80 4.51 -22.18
C ILE A 156 -10.36 3.85 -23.49
N ARG A 157 -9.39 2.93 -23.42
CA ARG A 157 -8.93 2.19 -24.60
C ARG A 157 -10.05 1.37 -25.24
N SER A 158 -10.85 0.66 -24.44
CA SER A 158 -11.98 -0.12 -24.94
C SER A 158 -13.06 0.76 -25.61
N LEU A 159 -13.32 1.96 -25.06
CA LEU A 159 -14.25 2.92 -25.66
C LEU A 159 -13.72 3.47 -27.00
N GLU A 160 -12.43 3.82 -27.08
CA GLU A 160 -11.79 4.29 -28.31
C GLU A 160 -11.74 3.22 -29.40
N GLU A 161 -11.40 1.98 -29.03
CA GLU A 161 -11.44 0.82 -29.94
C GLU A 161 -12.87 0.58 -30.43
N ALA A 162 -13.88 0.60 -29.54
CA ALA A 162 -15.28 0.44 -29.91
C ALA A 162 -15.83 1.56 -30.80
N ASN A 163 -15.31 2.79 -30.67
CA ASN A 163 -15.68 3.93 -31.51
C ASN A 163 -15.06 3.83 -32.92
N SER A 164 -13.86 3.26 -33.03
CA SER A 164 -13.13 3.11 -34.30
C SER A 164 -13.48 1.82 -35.06
N GLU A 165 -14.17 0.88 -34.42
CA GLU A 165 -14.53 -0.41 -35.00
C GLU A 165 -15.59 -0.25 -36.11
N CYS A 166 -15.16 -0.45 -37.36
CA CYS A 166 -16.00 -0.33 -38.55
C CYS A 166 -16.60 -1.66 -39.01
N SER A 167 -16.23 -2.80 -38.41
CA SER A 167 -16.64 -4.13 -38.87
C SER A 167 -17.84 -4.71 -38.09
N LEU A 168 -18.43 -5.78 -38.65
CA LEU A 168 -19.39 -6.70 -38.00
C LEU A 168 -18.82 -7.45 -36.77
N GLY A 169 -17.64 -7.04 -36.26
CA GLY A 169 -17.10 -7.49 -34.99
C GLY A 169 -17.95 -7.04 -33.82
N ASP A 170 -17.82 -7.76 -32.72
CA ASP A 170 -18.73 -7.65 -31.59
C ASP A 170 -18.41 -6.40 -30.75
N ARG A 171 -18.78 -5.21 -31.24
CA ARG A 171 -18.69 -3.92 -30.51
C ARG A 171 -19.25 -4.04 -29.10
N GLN A 172 -20.27 -4.88 -28.94
CA GLN A 172 -20.85 -5.23 -27.65
C GLN A 172 -19.82 -5.82 -26.68
N SER A 173 -18.91 -6.69 -27.14
CA SER A 173 -17.87 -7.28 -26.30
C SER A 173 -16.86 -6.24 -25.77
N LEU A 174 -16.52 -5.23 -26.58
CA LEU A 174 -15.63 -4.13 -26.17
C LEU A 174 -16.28 -3.22 -25.13
N LEU A 175 -17.61 -3.13 -25.13
CA LEU A 175 -18.41 -2.32 -24.21
C LEU A 175 -18.96 -3.14 -23.02
N THR A 176 -18.60 -4.43 -22.92
CA THR A 176 -19.06 -5.28 -21.83
C THR A 176 -18.01 -5.31 -20.73
N PHE A 177 -18.35 -4.71 -19.60
CA PHE A 177 -17.53 -4.74 -18.39
C PHE A 177 -18.17 -5.66 -17.35
N VAL A 178 -17.36 -6.51 -16.72
CA VAL A 178 -17.82 -7.44 -15.68
C VAL A 178 -17.09 -7.15 -14.38
N VAL A 179 -17.85 -6.82 -13.34
CA VAL A 179 -17.33 -6.62 -11.99
C VAL A 179 -17.65 -7.84 -11.13
N ALA A 180 -16.62 -8.59 -10.75
CA ALA A 180 -16.76 -9.77 -9.91
C ALA A 180 -16.71 -9.42 -8.43
N GLY A 181 -17.88 -9.22 -7.82
CA GLY A 181 -18.04 -9.07 -6.37
C GLY A 181 -18.98 -7.94 -5.99
N GLY A 182 -20.11 -8.26 -5.34
CA GLY A 182 -21.10 -7.28 -4.87
C GLY A 182 -20.77 -6.65 -3.51
N GLY A 183 -19.50 -6.61 -3.12
CA GLY A 183 -19.06 -5.90 -1.92
C GLY A 183 -18.83 -4.42 -2.19
N PHE A 184 -18.49 -3.66 -1.14
CA PHE A 184 -18.24 -2.21 -1.20
C PHE A 184 -17.42 -1.78 -2.43
N ALA A 185 -16.21 -2.32 -2.59
CA ALA A 185 -15.33 -1.95 -3.70
C ALA A 185 -15.92 -2.25 -5.09
N GLY A 186 -16.63 -3.38 -5.25
CA GLY A 186 -17.19 -3.75 -6.55
C GLY A 186 -18.43 -2.94 -6.90
N VAL A 187 -19.31 -2.68 -5.91
CA VAL A 187 -20.50 -1.84 -6.10
C VAL A 187 -20.10 -0.40 -6.43
N GLU A 188 -19.16 0.18 -5.70
CA GLU A 188 -18.70 1.55 -5.99
C GLU A 188 -17.98 1.61 -7.34
N THR A 189 -17.17 0.60 -7.68
CA THR A 189 -16.51 0.57 -8.99
C THR A 189 -17.53 0.55 -10.12
N VAL A 190 -18.52 -0.35 -10.09
CA VAL A 190 -19.50 -0.43 -11.19
C VAL A 190 -20.38 0.82 -11.28
N ALA A 191 -20.71 1.43 -10.14
CA ALA A 191 -21.45 2.70 -10.11
C ALA A 191 -20.63 3.84 -10.75
N ALA A 192 -19.38 4.02 -10.32
CA ALA A 192 -18.50 5.06 -10.84
C ALA A 192 -18.16 4.86 -12.33
N LEU A 193 -18.22 3.63 -12.84
CA LEU A 193 -18.05 3.37 -14.28
C LEU A 193 -19.30 3.66 -15.12
N ASN A 194 -20.47 3.73 -14.50
CA ASN A 194 -21.74 3.99 -15.17
C ASN A 194 -22.08 5.48 -15.20
N ASP A 195 -21.62 6.24 -14.21
CA ASP A 195 -21.83 7.68 -14.09
C ASP A 195 -21.05 8.49 -15.15
#